data_AF-A0A2I0XB47-F1
#
_entry.id   AF-A0A2I0XB47-F1
#
_cell.length_a   1.000
_cell.length_b   1.000
_cell.length_c   1.000
_cell.angle_alpha   90.00
_cell.angle_beta   90.00
_cell.angle_gamma   90.00
#
_symmetry.space_group_name_H-M   'P 1'
#
loop_
_entity.id
_entity.type
_entity.pdbx_description
1 polymer ?
#
loop_
_entity_poly.entity_id
_entity_poly.type
_entity_poly.pdbx_seq_one_letter_code
_entity_poly.pdbx_strand_id
1 'polypeptide(L)'
;MEPEENTIVRFLGGLQPSITNVVQLQPYWTMQYVISLAIKVEKQQRLGKPASFRSFNREVIEEKNEFKKKFFTPTTNHKEP
;
A
#
# COMPACT_ATOMS: atom_id res chain seq x y z
N MET A 1 -0.51 25.77 5.90
CA MET A 1 -0.85 24.34 5.86
C MET A 1 0.16 23.60 6.72
N GLU A 2 -0.26 22.57 7.44
CA GLU A 2 0.66 21.66 8.13
C GLU A 2 1.38 20.77 7.10
N PRO A 3 2.69 20.49 7.26
CA PRO A 3 3.37 19.49 6.44
C PRO A 3 2.75 18.11 6.60
N GLU A 4 2.68 17.35 5.51
CA GLU A 4 2.12 15.99 5.52
C GLU A 4 2.86 15.08 6.52
N GLU A 5 4.18 15.27 6.66
CA GLU A 5 5.05 14.58 7.62
C GLU A 5 4.59 14.74 9.07
N ASN A 6 4.18 15.95 9.47
CA ASN A 6 3.70 16.21 10.83
C ASN A 6 2.37 15.49 11.09
N THR A 7 1.52 15.41 10.07
CA THR A 7 0.27 14.64 10.15
C THR A 7 0.56 13.14 10.27
N ILE A 8 1.58 12.63 9.56
CA ILE A 8 2.03 11.23 9.69
C ILE A 8 2.52 10.97 11.11
N VAL A 9 3.39 11.82 11.65
CA VAL A 9 3.93 11.67 13.01
C VAL A 9 2.81 11.63 14.05
N ARG A 10 1.83 12.53 13.94
CA ARG A 10 0.66 12.54 14.84
C ARG A 10 -0.17 11.27 14.70
N PHE A 11 -0.41 10.79 13.48
CA PHE A 11 -1.13 9.54 13.24
C PHE A 11 -0.39 8.34 13.86
N LEU A 12 0.92 8.21 13.60
CA LEU A 12 1.76 7.14 14.13
C LEU A 12 1.82 7.15 15.68
N GLY A 13 1.84 8.34 16.29
CA GLY A 13 1.79 8.49 17.74
C GLY A 13 0.47 8.04 18.38
N GLY A 14 -0.63 8.00 17.62
CA GLY A 14 -1.93 7.53 18.08
C GLY A 14 -2.20 6.03 17.86
N LEU A 15 -1.33 5.33 17.13
CA LEU A 15 -1.47 3.90 16.86
C LEU A 15 -0.99 3.05 18.04
N GLN A 16 -1.50 1.82 18.13
CA GLN A 16 -1.01 0.84 19.09
C GLN A 16 0.47 0.52 18.82
N PRO A 17 1.35 0.41 19.85
CA PRO A 17 2.78 0.17 19.65
C PRO A 17 3.12 -1.05 18.77
N SER A 18 2.36 -2.13 18.85
CA SER A 18 2.55 -3.32 18.00
C SER A 18 2.33 -3.02 16.51
N ILE A 19 1.46 -2.05 16.18
CA ILE A 19 1.20 -1.60 14.81
C ILE A 19 2.25 -0.57 14.40
N THR A 20 2.50 0.44 15.24
CA THR A 20 3.47 1.52 15.00
C THR A 20 4.86 0.98 14.70
N ASN A 21 5.32 -0.01 15.47
CA ASN A 21 6.62 -0.64 15.28
C ASN A 21 6.78 -1.25 13.88
N VAL A 22 5.71 -1.77 13.27
CA VAL A 22 5.77 -2.34 11.92
C VAL A 22 5.71 -1.25 10.86
N VAL A 23 4.84 -0.26 11.05
CA VAL A 23 4.65 0.84 10.09
C VAL A 23 5.90 1.72 9.99
N GLN A 24 6.56 2.01 11.12
CA GLN A 24 7.78 2.82 11.17
C GLN A 24 9.00 2.16 10.50
N LEU A 25 9.00 0.83 10.35
CA LEU A 25 10.09 0.11 9.68
C LEU A 25 10.00 0.17 8.15
N GLN A 26 8.90 0.68 7.59
CA GLN A 26 8.72 0.78 6.15
C GLN A 26 8.97 2.21 5.67
N PRO A 27 9.61 2.39 4.50
CA PRO A 27 9.69 3.70 3.86
C PRO A 27 8.27 4.11 3.43
N TYR A 28 7.74 5.17 4.03
CA TYR A 28 6.46 5.75 3.65
C TYR A 28 6.64 7.05 2.88
N TRP A 29 5.81 7.23 1.84
CA TRP A 29 5.89 8.37 0.90
C TRP A 29 4.67 9.29 0.98
N THR A 30 3.55 8.80 1.50
CA THR A 30 2.28 9.54 1.61
C THR A 30 1.46 9.05 2.80
N MET A 31 0.58 9.90 3.34
CA MET A 31 -0.37 9.56 4.40
C MET A 31 -1.22 8.33 4.05
N GLN A 32 -1.64 8.21 2.79
CA GLN A 32 -2.48 7.10 2.32
C GLN A 32 -1.77 5.75 2.48
N TYR A 33 -0.46 5.71 2.21
CA TYR A 33 0.33 4.50 2.39
C TYR A 33 0.42 4.09 3.87
N VAL A 34 0.63 5.07 4.76
CA VAL A 34 0.72 4.86 6.21
C VAL A 34 -0.60 4.31 6.77
N ILE A 35 -1.73 4.89 6.39
CA ILE A 35 -3.08 4.45 6.82
C ILE A 35 -3.35 3.01 6.34
N SER A 36 -3.10 2.73 5.06
CA SER A 36 -3.34 1.41 4.48
C SER A 36 -2.48 0.33 5.14
N LEU A 37 -1.23 0.64 5.45
CA LEU A 37 -0.32 -0.26 6.12
C LEU A 37 -0.76 -0.54 7.56
N ALA A 38 -1.16 0.48 8.32
CA ALA A 38 -1.66 0.33 9.69
C ALA A 38 -2.90 -0.60 9.74
N ILE A 39 -3.88 -0.38 8.86
CA ILE A 39 -5.09 -1.22 8.75
C ILE A 39 -4.72 -2.67 8.43
N LYS A 40 -3.75 -2.88 7.53
CA LYS A 40 -3.31 -4.23 7.16
C LYS A 40 -2.66 -4.95 8.34
N VAL A 41 -1.80 -4.26 9.09
CA VAL A 41 -1.13 -4.81 10.26
C VAL A 41 -2.14 -5.13 11.37
N GLU A 42 -3.11 -4.25 11.63
CA GLU A 42 -4.20 -4.50 12.58
C GLU A 42 -4.99 -5.77 12.21
N LYS A 43 -5.39 -5.91 10.93
CA LYS A 43 -6.08 -7.11 10.44
C LYS A 43 -5.25 -8.38 10.64
N GLN A 44 -3.94 -8.32 10.38
CA GLN A 44 -3.04 -9.46 10.57
C GLN A 44 -2.91 -9.85 12.05
N GLN A 45 -2.83 -8.88 12.96
CA GLN A 45 -2.74 -9.14 14.40
C GLN A 45 -4.04 -9.74 14.93
N ARG A 46 -5.19 -9.26 14.48
CA ARG A 46 -6.52 -9.76 14.92
C ARG A 46 -6.80 -11.20 14.47
N LEU A 47 -6.28 -11.61 13.31
CA LEU A 47 -6.54 -12.94 12.76
C LEU A 47 -5.68 -14.05 13.38
N GLY A 48 -4.79 -13.73 14.33
CA GLY A 48 -4.13 -14.71 15.20
C GLY A 48 -3.23 -15.71 14.45
N LYS A 49 -1.96 -15.34 14.25
CA LYS A 49 -0.85 -16.19 13.74
C LYS A 49 -0.89 -16.45 12.22
N PRO A 50 0.28 -16.66 11.60
CA PRO A 50 0.52 -16.19 10.26
C PRO A 50 -0.19 -17.11 9.26
N ALA A 51 -1.11 -16.54 8.47
CA ALA A 51 -1.18 -16.93 7.07
C ALA A 51 0.15 -16.49 6.44
N SER A 52 1.20 -17.26 6.77
CA SER A 52 2.51 -17.40 6.13
C SER A 52 2.53 -16.59 4.85
N PHE A 53 3.22 -15.44 4.82
CA PHE A 53 3.78 -14.68 3.68
C PHE A 53 3.29 -14.95 2.23
N ARG A 54 2.11 -15.52 2.00
CA ARG A 54 1.63 -16.14 0.76
C ARG A 54 0.59 -15.29 0.05
N SER A 55 0.11 -14.24 0.68
CA SER A 55 -0.95 -13.41 0.11
C SER A 55 -0.48 -11.98 -0.14
N PHE A 56 0.80 -11.78 -0.42
CA PHE A 56 1.29 -10.45 -0.78
C PHE A 56 0.70 -9.91 -2.10
N ASN A 57 0.03 -10.70 -2.95
CA ASN A 57 -0.40 -10.22 -4.28
C ASN A 57 -1.58 -11.01 -4.88
N ARG A 58 -2.84 -10.81 -4.43
CA ARG A 58 -3.97 -11.30 -5.26
C ARG A 58 -5.18 -10.38 -5.42
N GLU A 59 -5.43 -9.40 -4.54
CA GLU A 59 -6.69 -8.64 -4.64
C GLU A 59 -6.53 -7.15 -4.99
N VAL A 60 -5.31 -6.59 -5.02
CA VAL A 60 -5.07 -5.15 -5.32
C VAL A 60 -4.34 -4.94 -6.65
N ILE A 61 -3.94 -6.01 -7.34
CA ILE A 61 -3.20 -5.90 -8.62
C ILE A 61 -4.14 -5.80 -9.82
N GLU A 62 -5.39 -6.26 -9.75
CA GLU A 62 -6.29 -6.24 -10.93
C GLU A 62 -6.72 -4.81 -11.31
N GLU A 63 -7.01 -3.93 -10.35
CA GLU A 63 -7.40 -2.55 -10.65
C GLU A 63 -6.23 -1.71 -11.17
N LYS A 64 -5.01 -1.93 -10.63
CA LYS A 64 -3.79 -1.25 -11.11
C LYS A 64 -3.32 -1.75 -12.49
N ASN A 65 -3.60 -3.01 -12.83
CA ASN A 65 -3.27 -3.58 -14.13
C ASN A 65 -4.21 -3.05 -15.24
N GLU A 66 -5.47 -2.75 -14.91
CA GLU A 66 -6.39 -2.17 -15.88
C GLU A 66 -6.08 -0.68 -16.14
N PHE A 67 -5.69 0.07 -15.11
CA PHE A 67 -5.19 1.43 -15.27
C PHE A 67 -3.97 1.47 -16.21
N LYS A 68 -2.96 0.61 -15.98
CA LYS A 68 -1.77 0.58 -16.87
C LYS A 68 -2.09 0.16 -18.31
N LYS A 69 -3.06 -0.74 -18.54
CA LYS A 69 -3.51 -1.13 -19.90
C LYS A 69 -4.26 -0.01 -20.63
N LYS A 70 -5.00 0.84 -19.91
CA LYS A 70 -5.74 1.98 -20.50
C LYS A 70 -4.83 3.15 -20.88
N PHE A 71 -3.67 3.30 -20.21
CA PHE A 71 -2.74 4.43 -20.45
C PHE A 71 -1.45 4.06 -21.18
N PHE A 72 -1.12 2.78 -21.34
CA PHE A 72 0.07 2.31 -22.07
C PHE A 72 -0.30 1.26 -23.14
N THR A 73 -1.03 1.67 -24.17
CA THR A 73 -1.01 0.96 -25.45
C THR A 73 0.06 1.59 -26.34
N PRO A 74 1.14 0.87 -26.69
CA PRO A 74 1.95 1.30 -27.81
C PRO A 74 1.12 1.06 -29.08
N THR A 75 0.65 2.13 -29.72
CA THR A 75 0.14 2.04 -31.09
C THR A 75 1.32 1.67 -31.97
N THR A 76 1.42 0.39 -32.33
CA THR A 76 2.42 -0.05 -33.31
C THR A 76 1.69 -0.26 -34.62
N ASN A 77 1.94 0.69 -35.53
CA ASN A 77 1.43 0.72 -36.88
C ASN A 77 1.97 -0.51 -37.63
N HIS A 78 1.09 -1.44 -38.00
CA HIS A 78 1.45 -2.49 -38.95
C HIS A 78 1.39 -1.90 -40.38
N LYS A 79 2.57 -1.65 -40.95
CA LYS A 79 2.79 -1.61 -42.40
C LYS A 79 2.94 -3.06 -42.90
N GLU A 80 2.31 -3.31 -44.06
CA GLU A 80 2.15 -4.53 -44.88
C GLU A 80 3.32 -5.53 -44.93
N PRO A 81 3.02 -6.76 -45.40
CA PRO A 81 3.37 -7.09 -46.79
C PRO A 81 2.18 -7.40 -47.72
#